data_AF-A0A2E3HPF9-F1
#
_entry.id   AF-A0A2E3HPF9-F1
#
_cell.length_a   1.000
_cell.length_b   1.000
_cell.length_c   1.000
_cell.angle_alpha   90.00
_cell.angle_beta   90.00
_cell.angle_gamma   90.00
#
_symmetry.space_group_name_H-M   'P 1'
#
loop_
_entity.id
_entity.type
_entity.pdbx_description
1 polymer ?
#
loop_
_entity_poly.entity_id
_entity_poly.type
_entity_poly.pdbx_seq_one_letter_code
_entity_poly.pdbx_strand_id
1 'polypeptide(L)'
;MDNKSNGQGDVNKCPYLGGVLREGAGGGSINKDWWPNQLNLNILRQHSSLSDPMDENFDYAEEFKKLDLDAVKQDLYELMTNSQEWWPADYGHYGPFFIRMTWHSAGTYRIADGRGGAGAGMLRFAPLNSWPDNANLEKARLLLWPIKQKYGKKLSWADLMVLTGNCAMESMGFKTYGFGGGREDQWEPEEDVYWGPESEWLEDKRYTGNRELENPLGAVQMGLIYVNPQGPNGNPDPLKSAHDIRETFGRMAMNDHETVALIAGGHTFGKTHGAADADQYVGAEPAGARLEEMSMGWKNNYGSGKGEHTITSGLEGAWTTTPTQWSNNYFENLFEYEWELTKGQGGAFQWTPKNGVGSGTVPDAHNAEKKHSPMMLTSDIALKMDPIYEPISRYFYENPDKFADAFAKAWFKLTHRDMGPLDRYLGPEVPKEELIWQDPIPKVSHELIDDSDESILKIKILDSGLSVSQLISVAWASASTFRNSDKRGGANGARVSLSPQKYWDVNEPIQLGKVLDALTAIKNDFNKSNNKKQISLADLIVLAGSAAVEKAAKDAGYEVNVPFTAGRTDATQEKTDVESFSVLEPL
;
A
#
# COMPACT_ATOMS: atom_id res chain seq x y z
N MET A 1 1.92 35.81 3.49
CA MET A 1 2.83 36.99 3.48
C MET A 1 4.24 36.46 3.32
N ASP A 2 4.99 37.05 2.39
CA ASP A 2 6.33 36.62 1.97
C ASP A 2 7.29 36.43 3.14
N ASN A 3 7.69 35.18 3.40
CA ASN A 3 8.65 34.86 4.45
C ASN A 3 10.09 35.01 3.92
N LYS A 4 10.46 36.23 3.54
CA LYS A 4 11.84 36.62 3.21
C LYS A 4 12.54 37.19 4.44
N SER A 5 12.87 36.35 5.41
CA SER A 5 13.91 36.70 6.39
C SER A 5 14.48 35.45 7.07
N ASN A 6 15.35 34.72 6.36
CA ASN A 6 16.27 33.79 7.01
C ASN A 6 17.59 34.50 7.34
N GLY A 7 18.07 34.24 8.56
CA GLY A 7 19.15 34.95 9.21
C GLY A 7 20.47 34.87 8.45
N GLN A 8 21.09 36.04 8.28
CA GLN A 8 22.46 36.18 7.84
C GLN A 8 23.42 35.69 8.94
N GLY A 9 23.73 34.40 8.95
CA GLY A 9 24.99 33.93 9.53
C GLY A 9 26.14 34.41 8.65
N ASP A 10 27.09 35.13 9.22
CA ASP A 10 28.22 35.73 8.50
C ASP A 10 29.16 34.63 7.96
N VAL A 11 28.92 34.24 6.70
CA VAL A 11 29.64 33.20 5.94
C VAL A 11 31.12 33.56 5.73
N ASN A 12 31.52 34.82 6.02
CA ASN A 12 32.90 35.31 5.90
C ASN A 12 33.91 34.65 6.85
N LYS A 13 33.47 33.70 7.71
CA LYS A 13 34.35 32.91 8.59
C LYS A 13 34.65 31.50 8.06
N CYS A 14 34.07 31.08 6.93
CA CYS A 14 34.38 29.80 6.30
C CYS A 14 35.56 29.96 5.31
N PRO A 15 36.74 29.38 5.56
CA PRO A 15 37.92 29.57 4.71
C PRO A 15 37.83 28.89 3.32
N TYR A 16 36.74 28.19 3.01
CA TYR A 16 36.55 27.44 1.76
C TYR A 16 35.53 28.07 0.79
N LEU A 17 34.78 29.11 1.20
CA LEU A 17 33.71 29.69 0.38
C LEU A 17 33.94 31.19 0.19
N GLY A 18 34.58 31.56 -0.92
CA GLY A 18 34.79 32.96 -1.34
C GLY A 18 33.55 33.60 -1.98
N GLY A 19 32.38 33.53 -1.34
CA GLY A 19 31.16 34.16 -1.84
C GLY A 19 29.91 33.87 -1.01
N VAL A 20 28.88 34.71 -1.18
CA VAL A 20 27.53 34.49 -0.61
C VAL A 20 26.77 33.53 -1.52
N LEU A 21 26.59 32.28 -1.10
CA LEU A 21 25.66 31.36 -1.74
C LEU A 21 24.24 31.88 -1.54
N ARG A 22 23.52 32.19 -2.63
CA ARG A 22 22.10 32.57 -2.57
C ARG A 22 21.17 31.37 -2.35
N GLU A 23 21.64 30.18 -2.73
CA GLU A 23 20.93 28.91 -2.64
C GLU A 23 21.93 27.80 -2.24
N GLY A 24 21.44 26.75 -1.57
CA GLY A 24 22.24 25.55 -1.26
C GLY A 24 22.54 24.71 -2.51
N ALA A 25 23.42 23.71 -2.38
CA ALA A 25 23.66 22.74 -3.45
C ALA A 25 22.34 22.03 -3.83
N GLY A 26 21.98 22.05 -5.12
CA GLY A 26 20.69 21.55 -5.61
C GLY A 26 19.57 22.60 -5.68
N GLY A 27 19.80 23.83 -5.18
CA GLY A 27 18.88 24.95 -5.37
C GLY A 27 19.10 25.68 -6.70
N GLY A 28 18.08 26.42 -7.15
CA GLY A 28 18.04 27.09 -8.46
C GLY A 28 17.27 26.30 -9.52
N SER A 29 17.13 26.88 -10.72
CA SER A 29 16.34 26.27 -11.79
C SER A 29 16.99 25.01 -12.36
N ILE A 30 16.21 23.95 -12.55
CA ILE A 30 16.60 22.68 -13.14
C ILE A 30 16.08 22.54 -14.58
N ASN A 31 16.57 21.55 -15.34
CA ASN A 31 16.18 21.34 -16.74
C ASN A 31 14.65 21.23 -16.94
N LYS A 32 13.96 20.58 -16.00
CA LYS A 32 12.50 20.42 -16.04
C LYS A 32 11.74 21.76 -15.93
N ASP A 33 12.33 22.75 -15.27
CA ASP A 33 11.72 24.10 -15.19
C ASP A 33 11.76 24.82 -16.55
N TRP A 34 12.78 24.55 -17.36
CA TRP A 34 12.91 25.11 -18.72
C TRP A 34 12.15 24.28 -19.77
N TRP A 35 12.14 22.96 -19.61
CA TRP A 35 11.53 22.01 -20.54
C TRP A 35 10.61 21.03 -19.80
N PRO A 36 9.42 21.46 -19.36
CA PRO A 36 8.53 20.65 -18.52
C PRO A 36 8.03 19.37 -19.19
N ASN A 37 8.02 19.33 -20.52
CA ASN A 37 7.62 18.17 -21.33
C ASN A 37 8.79 17.26 -21.74
N GLN A 38 10.01 17.51 -21.24
CA GLN A 38 11.15 16.64 -21.51
C GLN A 38 10.93 15.27 -20.86
N LEU A 39 11.25 14.19 -21.59
CA LEU A 39 11.16 12.81 -21.08
C LEU A 39 11.96 12.66 -19.78
N ASN A 40 11.31 12.14 -18.74
CA ASN A 40 11.95 11.87 -17.45
C ASN A 40 12.67 10.51 -17.46
N LEU A 41 14.00 10.52 -17.42
CA LEU A 41 14.83 9.31 -17.33
C LEU A 41 15.29 8.98 -15.90
N ASN A 42 14.94 9.79 -14.90
CA ASN A 42 15.36 9.54 -13.52
C ASN A 42 14.68 8.30 -12.93
N ILE A 43 13.44 8.01 -13.35
CA ILE A 43 12.69 6.82 -12.93
C ILE A 43 13.41 5.50 -13.24
N LEU A 44 14.32 5.48 -14.22
CA LEU A 44 15.11 4.30 -14.61
C LEU A 44 16.41 4.14 -13.80
N ARG A 45 16.72 5.11 -12.93
CA ARG A 45 17.92 5.16 -12.10
C ARG A 45 17.57 5.16 -10.61
N GLN A 46 16.28 5.11 -10.28
CA GLN A 46 15.83 5.01 -8.91
C GLN A 46 16.24 3.67 -8.30
N HIS A 47 16.37 3.66 -6.97
CA HIS A 47 16.71 2.49 -6.15
C HIS A 47 18.03 1.84 -6.62
N SER A 48 18.95 2.68 -7.08
CA SER A 48 20.28 2.21 -7.48
C SER A 48 21.08 1.73 -6.28
N SER A 49 22.01 0.81 -6.50
CA SER A 49 22.98 0.40 -5.47
C SER A 49 23.87 1.53 -4.95
N LEU A 50 23.86 2.70 -5.60
CA LEU A 50 24.62 3.88 -5.14
C LEU A 50 23.87 4.70 -4.08
N SER A 51 22.54 4.58 -3.99
CA SER A 51 21.73 5.20 -2.94
C SER A 51 21.39 4.25 -1.79
N ASP A 52 21.66 2.95 -1.95
CA ASP A 52 21.51 1.94 -0.91
C ASP A 52 22.72 1.90 0.05
N PRO A 53 22.55 2.16 1.36
CA PRO A 53 23.62 2.09 2.36
C PRO A 53 23.94 0.66 2.84
N MET A 54 23.22 -0.37 2.37
CA MET A 54 23.44 -1.75 2.77
C MET A 54 24.66 -2.35 2.07
N ASP A 55 25.23 -3.42 2.64
CA ASP A 55 26.33 -4.17 2.02
C ASP A 55 25.88 -4.78 0.68
N GLU A 56 26.77 -4.87 -0.33
CA GLU A 56 26.45 -5.36 -1.68
C GLU A 56 25.78 -6.75 -1.72
N ASN A 57 26.09 -7.61 -0.75
CA ASN A 57 25.52 -8.96 -0.63
C ASN A 57 24.45 -9.07 0.47
N PHE A 58 23.85 -7.94 0.88
CA PHE A 58 22.78 -7.95 1.87
C PHE A 58 21.54 -8.65 1.33
N ASP A 59 21.04 -9.63 2.08
CA ASP A 59 19.79 -10.33 1.80
C ASP A 59 18.85 -10.13 2.99
N TYR A 60 17.81 -9.32 2.78
CA TYR A 60 16.85 -9.02 3.83
C TYR A 60 16.06 -10.26 4.25
N ALA A 61 15.73 -11.17 3.32
CA ALA A 61 14.97 -12.36 3.66
C ALA A 61 15.75 -13.26 4.62
N GLU A 62 17.07 -13.41 4.40
CA GLU A 62 17.95 -14.15 5.30
C GLU A 62 18.16 -13.45 6.65
N GLU A 63 18.21 -12.12 6.68
CA GLU A 63 18.32 -11.37 7.95
C GLU A 63 17.01 -11.39 8.75
N PHE A 64 15.84 -11.29 8.10
CA PHE A 64 14.53 -11.38 8.72
C PHE A 64 14.27 -12.77 9.32
N LYS A 65 14.71 -13.85 8.66
CA LYS A 65 14.63 -15.22 9.23
C LYS A 65 15.41 -15.39 10.55
N LYS A 66 16.38 -14.50 10.85
CA LYS A 66 17.14 -14.48 12.11
C LYS A 66 16.53 -13.57 13.17
N LEU A 67 15.39 -12.95 12.88
CA LEU A 67 14.67 -12.06 13.80
C LEU A 67 13.86 -12.90 14.79
N ASP A 68 13.95 -12.55 16.07
CA ASP A 68 13.03 -13.07 17.09
C ASP A 68 11.74 -12.26 17.02
N LEU A 69 10.79 -12.73 16.20
CA LEU A 69 9.54 -12.00 15.96
C LEU A 69 8.70 -11.86 17.23
N ASP A 70 8.68 -12.88 18.10
CA ASP A 70 7.95 -12.85 19.37
C ASP A 70 8.51 -11.74 20.28
N ALA A 71 9.83 -11.59 20.34
CA ALA A 71 10.45 -10.49 21.07
C ALA A 71 10.11 -9.11 20.48
N VAL A 72 10.04 -8.98 19.15
CA VAL A 72 9.60 -7.72 18.51
C VAL A 72 8.16 -7.39 18.90
N LYS A 73 7.26 -8.38 18.82
CA LYS A 73 5.85 -8.19 19.19
C LYS A 73 5.70 -7.81 20.67
N GLN A 74 6.48 -8.42 21.56
CA GLN A 74 6.48 -8.08 22.98
C GLN A 74 6.92 -6.63 23.23
N ASP A 75 8.01 -6.19 22.59
CA ASP A 75 8.46 -4.79 22.65
C ASP A 75 7.40 -3.81 22.13
N LEU A 76 6.67 -4.19 21.07
CA LEU A 76 5.58 -3.39 20.50
C LEU A 76 4.40 -3.26 21.47
N TYR A 77 4.01 -4.36 22.14
CA TYR A 77 2.96 -4.32 23.16
C TYR A 77 3.33 -3.45 24.35
N GLU A 78 4.60 -3.51 24.80
CA GLU A 78 5.12 -2.65 25.86
C GLU A 78 5.11 -1.18 25.43
N LEU A 79 5.58 -0.88 24.21
CA LEU A 79 5.57 0.48 23.67
C LEU A 79 4.15 1.06 23.63
N MET A 80 3.14 0.26 23.25
CA MET A 80 1.77 0.73 23.09
C MET A 80 1.18 1.34 24.36
N THR A 81 1.62 0.91 25.54
CA THR A 81 1.16 1.44 26.83
C THR A 81 2.19 2.32 27.55
N ASN A 82 3.37 2.52 26.94
CA ASN A 82 4.44 3.36 27.46
C ASN A 82 4.35 4.79 26.89
N SER A 83 3.39 5.56 27.39
CA SER A 83 3.13 6.94 26.97
C SER A 83 4.36 7.84 27.11
N GLN A 84 4.67 8.59 26.05
CA GLN A 84 5.78 9.53 25.99
C GLN A 84 5.32 10.96 26.25
N GLU A 85 6.04 11.71 27.07
CA GLU A 85 5.66 13.09 27.42
C GLU A 85 5.55 14.01 26.20
N TRP A 86 6.41 13.81 25.18
CA TRP A 86 6.42 14.64 23.98
C TRP A 86 5.23 14.35 23.04
N TRP A 87 4.55 13.21 23.20
CA TRP A 87 3.32 12.89 22.48
C TRP A 87 2.45 11.91 23.29
N PRO A 88 1.70 12.38 24.30
CA PRO A 88 0.96 11.50 25.21
C PRO A 88 -0.03 10.59 24.49
N ALA A 89 -0.09 9.31 24.88
CA ALA A 89 -1.03 8.34 24.32
C ALA A 89 -2.48 8.66 24.73
N ASP A 90 -3.37 8.74 23.75
CA ASP A 90 -4.82 8.75 24.00
C ASP A 90 -5.22 7.49 24.76
N TYR A 91 -6.05 7.64 25.79
CA TYR A 91 -6.54 6.52 26.60
C TYR A 91 -5.42 5.67 27.25
N GLY A 92 -4.19 6.20 27.30
CA GLY A 92 -3.00 5.46 27.74
C GLY A 92 -2.56 4.36 26.77
N HIS A 93 -3.02 4.37 25.51
CA HIS A 93 -2.71 3.32 24.53
C HIS A 93 -2.49 3.87 23.11
N TYR A 94 -1.30 3.68 22.53
CA TYR A 94 -1.00 4.12 21.15
C TYR A 94 -1.58 3.22 20.05
N GLY A 95 -2.15 2.06 20.40
CA GLY A 95 -2.70 1.09 19.45
C GLY A 95 -3.52 1.71 18.31
N PRO A 96 -4.56 2.52 18.57
CA PRO A 96 -5.35 3.13 17.50
C PRO A 96 -4.53 4.05 16.58
N PHE A 97 -3.55 4.76 17.13
CA PHE A 97 -2.66 5.63 16.36
C PHE A 97 -1.76 4.81 15.42
N PHE A 98 -1.29 3.64 15.87
CA PHE A 98 -0.52 2.72 15.04
C PHE A 98 -1.37 2.00 13.99
N ILE A 99 -2.62 1.65 14.29
CA ILE A 99 -3.56 1.13 13.28
C ILE A 99 -3.72 2.14 12.15
N ARG A 100 -3.93 3.42 12.48
CA ARG A 100 -3.97 4.50 11.46
C ARG A 100 -2.67 4.57 10.67
N MET A 101 -1.51 4.53 11.32
CA MET A 101 -0.22 4.55 10.61
C MET A 101 -0.10 3.41 9.59
N THR A 102 -0.44 2.18 9.99
CA THR A 102 -0.41 1.02 9.10
C THR A 102 -1.43 1.13 7.98
N TRP A 103 -2.66 1.55 8.29
CA TRP A 103 -3.71 1.83 7.31
C TRP A 103 -3.23 2.82 6.25
N HIS A 104 -2.66 3.96 6.66
CA HIS A 104 -2.17 5.00 5.76
C HIS A 104 -0.93 4.55 4.98
N SER A 105 -0.05 3.73 5.58
CA SER A 105 1.09 3.16 4.87
C SER A 105 0.65 2.23 3.74
N ALA A 106 -0.35 1.38 3.97
CA ALA A 106 -0.84 0.45 2.95
C ALA A 106 -1.87 1.09 1.99
N GLY A 107 -2.56 2.13 2.46
CA GLY A 107 -3.73 2.73 1.82
C GLY A 107 -3.45 3.59 0.60
N THR A 108 -2.21 3.77 0.17
CA THR A 108 -1.89 4.55 -1.04
C THR A 108 -1.90 3.74 -2.33
N TYR A 109 -2.00 2.40 -2.22
CA TYR A 109 -1.93 1.47 -3.34
C TYR A 109 -3.05 1.66 -4.36
N ARG A 110 -2.75 1.57 -5.66
CA ARG A 110 -3.78 1.51 -6.72
C ARG A 110 -3.58 0.34 -7.66
N ILE A 111 -4.69 -0.26 -8.10
CA ILE A 111 -4.67 -1.43 -8.99
C ILE A 111 -4.15 -1.12 -10.39
N ALA A 112 -4.41 0.10 -10.89
CA ALA A 112 -4.14 0.46 -12.28
C ALA A 112 -2.65 0.37 -12.63
N ASP A 113 -1.76 0.78 -11.72
CA ASP A 113 -0.30 0.77 -11.90
C ASP A 113 0.44 -0.06 -10.84
N GLY A 114 -0.27 -0.56 -9.82
CA GLY A 114 0.28 -1.32 -8.69
C GLY A 114 1.13 -0.48 -7.74
N ARG A 115 1.14 0.85 -7.91
CA ARG A 115 2.00 1.79 -7.18
C ARG A 115 1.37 2.21 -5.86
N GLY A 116 2.19 2.75 -4.96
CA GLY A 116 1.81 3.00 -3.57
C GLY A 116 1.80 1.70 -2.77
N GLY A 117 1.19 1.73 -1.58
CA GLY A 117 1.20 0.61 -0.65
C GLY A 117 2.33 0.67 0.37
N ALA A 118 2.40 -0.36 1.22
CA ALA A 118 3.31 -0.43 2.35
C ALA A 118 4.64 -1.15 2.01
N GLY A 119 4.74 -1.77 0.84
CA GLY A 119 5.78 -2.70 0.43
C GLY A 119 7.20 -2.15 0.44
N ALA A 120 7.35 -0.82 0.36
CA ALA A 120 8.63 -0.13 0.35
C ALA A 120 8.81 0.85 1.54
N GLY A 121 7.83 0.94 2.44
CA GLY A 121 7.88 1.83 3.61
C GLY A 121 7.85 3.33 3.27
N MET A 122 7.26 3.71 2.13
CA MET A 122 7.32 5.07 1.57
C MET A 122 6.68 6.16 2.44
N LEU A 123 5.86 5.79 3.43
CA LEU A 123 5.30 6.74 4.41
C LEU A 123 6.39 7.56 5.14
N ARG A 124 7.65 7.10 5.16
CA ARG A 124 8.78 7.83 5.77
C ARG A 124 9.44 8.87 4.85
N PHE A 125 9.12 8.90 3.56
CA PHE A 125 9.68 9.83 2.58
C PHE A 125 8.62 10.78 2.03
N ALA A 126 9.07 11.89 1.44
CA ALA A 126 8.20 12.78 0.67
C ALA A 126 7.68 12.05 -0.59
N PRO A 127 6.48 12.38 -1.09
CA PRO A 127 5.55 13.36 -0.52
C PRO A 127 4.72 12.79 0.66
N LEU A 128 4.66 11.47 0.82
CA LEU A 128 3.74 10.80 1.76
C LEU A 128 3.97 11.19 3.22
N ASN A 129 5.21 11.41 3.64
CA ASN A 129 5.54 11.84 5.00
C ASN A 129 4.95 13.20 5.37
N SER A 130 4.42 13.95 4.39
CA SER A 130 3.98 15.33 4.50
C SER A 130 2.59 15.58 3.92
N TRP A 131 1.90 14.55 3.43
CA TRP A 131 0.50 14.66 3.03
C TRP A 131 -0.37 15.11 4.22
N PRO A 132 -1.37 16.00 4.01
CA PRO A 132 -2.27 16.43 5.08
C PRO A 132 -2.94 15.27 5.80
N ASP A 133 -3.36 14.23 5.08
CA ASP A 133 -4.01 13.06 5.68
C ASP A 133 -3.05 12.21 6.51
N ASN A 134 -1.73 12.40 6.35
CA ASN A 134 -0.69 11.76 7.16
C ASN A 134 -0.22 12.62 8.34
N ALA A 135 -0.94 13.71 8.65
CA ALA A 135 -0.64 14.57 9.79
C ALA A 135 -0.43 13.77 11.08
N ASN A 136 0.62 14.14 11.81
CA ASN A 136 1.12 13.50 13.03
C ASN A 136 1.65 12.07 12.89
N LEU A 137 1.58 11.39 11.73
CA LEU A 137 2.13 10.02 11.58
C LEU A 137 3.66 9.96 11.62
N GLU A 138 4.36 11.07 11.44
CA GLU A 138 5.78 11.21 11.77
C GLU A 138 6.06 10.98 13.25
N LYS A 139 5.13 11.36 14.13
CA LYS A 139 5.22 11.06 15.58
C LYS A 139 5.02 9.57 15.84
N ALA A 140 4.09 8.92 15.13
CA ALA A 140 3.91 7.46 15.19
C ALA A 140 5.19 6.72 14.77
N ARG A 141 5.82 7.12 13.66
CA ARG A 141 7.10 6.53 13.22
C ARG A 141 8.23 6.80 14.21
N LEU A 142 8.28 7.99 14.82
CA LEU A 142 9.29 8.32 15.82
C LEU A 142 9.15 7.47 17.10
N LEU A 143 7.92 7.15 17.54
CA LEU A 143 7.68 6.22 18.65
C LEU A 143 8.28 4.82 18.39
N LEU A 144 8.33 4.39 17.13
CA LEU A 144 8.86 3.08 16.72
C LEU A 144 10.38 3.06 16.54
N TRP A 145 11.04 4.22 16.53
CA TRP A 145 12.48 4.31 16.33
C TRP A 145 13.31 3.46 17.30
N PRO A 146 13.04 3.44 18.62
CA PRO A 146 13.79 2.59 19.55
C PRO A 146 13.73 1.10 19.21
N ILE A 147 12.58 0.62 18.71
CA ILE A 147 12.40 -0.77 18.26
C ILE A 147 13.22 -1.01 16.98
N LYS A 148 13.09 -0.13 15.98
CA LYS A 148 13.92 -0.21 14.76
C LYS A 148 15.41 -0.22 15.09
N GLN A 149 15.85 0.61 16.03
CA GLN A 149 17.24 0.71 16.47
C GLN A 149 17.71 -0.60 17.13
N LYS A 150 16.87 -1.21 17.99
CA LYS A 150 17.16 -2.47 18.68
C LYS A 150 17.34 -3.65 17.70
N TYR A 151 16.47 -3.76 16.70
CA TYR A 151 16.47 -4.91 15.77
C TYR A 151 17.28 -4.67 14.48
N GLY A 152 17.67 -3.42 14.21
CA GLY A 152 18.62 -3.08 13.15
C GLY A 152 18.18 -3.56 11.77
N LYS A 153 19.13 -4.13 11.01
CA LYS A 153 18.91 -4.58 9.62
C LYS A 153 18.02 -5.83 9.47
N LYS A 154 17.72 -6.53 10.57
CA LYS A 154 16.84 -7.71 10.56
C LYS A 154 15.36 -7.37 10.45
N LEU A 155 15.01 -6.10 10.65
CA LEU A 155 13.64 -5.60 10.60
C LEU A 155 13.62 -4.30 9.80
N SER A 156 13.01 -4.31 8.62
CA SER A 156 12.82 -3.10 7.81
C SER A 156 11.78 -2.18 8.46
N TRP A 157 11.82 -0.89 8.11
CA TRP A 157 10.74 0.04 8.48
C TRP A 157 9.42 -0.36 7.84
N ALA A 158 9.46 -0.85 6.60
CA ALA A 158 8.26 -1.31 5.89
C ALA A 158 7.55 -2.43 6.66
N ASP A 159 8.27 -3.47 7.09
CA ASP A 159 7.67 -4.54 7.91
C ASP A 159 7.30 -4.06 9.31
N LEU A 160 8.14 -3.24 9.97
CA LEU A 160 7.85 -2.71 11.30
C LEU A 160 6.55 -1.91 11.33
N MET A 161 6.32 -1.02 10.36
CA MET A 161 5.10 -0.21 10.31
C MET A 161 3.85 -1.08 10.14
N VAL A 162 3.92 -2.16 9.36
CA VAL A 162 2.78 -3.08 9.19
C VAL A 162 2.58 -3.95 10.43
N LEU A 163 3.65 -4.56 10.94
CA LEU A 163 3.61 -5.41 12.13
C LEU A 163 3.04 -4.66 13.35
N THR A 164 3.38 -3.37 13.50
CA THR A 164 2.88 -2.53 14.59
C THR A 164 1.35 -2.44 14.58
N GLY A 165 0.72 -2.26 13.42
CA GLY A 165 -0.74 -2.21 13.30
C GLY A 165 -1.41 -3.55 13.65
N ASN A 166 -0.83 -4.67 13.19
CA ASN A 166 -1.28 -6.00 13.59
C ASN A 166 -1.20 -6.21 15.10
N CYS A 167 -0.05 -5.88 15.70
CA CYS A 167 0.13 -5.97 17.15
C CYS A 167 -0.83 -5.05 17.90
N ALA A 168 -1.12 -3.86 17.36
CA ALA A 168 -2.07 -2.94 17.97
C ALA A 168 -3.47 -3.56 18.03
N MET A 169 -3.93 -4.17 16.95
CA MET A 169 -5.20 -4.90 16.93
C MET A 169 -5.22 -6.07 17.93
N GLU A 170 -4.15 -6.88 17.97
CA GLU A 170 -4.02 -8.02 18.88
C GLU A 170 -4.06 -7.60 20.36
N SER A 171 -3.30 -6.55 20.71
CA SER A 171 -3.25 -6.01 22.08
C SER A 171 -4.58 -5.45 22.57
N MET A 172 -5.45 -5.02 21.64
CA MET A 172 -6.78 -4.47 21.93
C MET A 172 -7.89 -5.52 21.76
N GLY A 173 -7.54 -6.80 21.63
CA GLY A 173 -8.50 -7.91 21.66
C GLY A 173 -9.05 -8.34 20.30
N PHE A 174 -8.51 -7.85 19.18
CA PHE A 174 -8.85 -8.34 17.84
C PHE A 174 -7.85 -9.38 17.36
N LYS A 175 -8.33 -10.55 16.93
CA LYS A 175 -7.47 -11.59 16.35
C LYS A 175 -7.29 -11.32 14.85
N THR A 176 -6.07 -10.94 14.47
CA THR A 176 -5.68 -10.78 13.06
C THR A 176 -5.70 -12.13 12.31
N TYR A 177 -5.78 -12.09 10.98
CA TYR A 177 -5.73 -13.29 10.15
C TYR A 177 -4.33 -13.90 10.06
N GLY A 178 -3.29 -13.07 10.21
CA GLY A 178 -1.88 -13.44 10.21
C GLY A 178 -0.99 -12.28 9.77
N PHE A 179 0.31 -12.56 9.64
CA PHE A 179 1.32 -11.57 9.22
C PHE A 179 2.43 -12.24 8.40
N GLY A 180 2.84 -11.59 7.31
CA GLY A 180 4.05 -11.92 6.56
C GLY A 180 4.99 -10.72 6.45
N GLY A 181 6.24 -10.92 6.86
CA GLY A 181 7.36 -10.02 6.58
C GLY A 181 7.97 -10.27 5.19
N GLY A 182 9.01 -9.53 4.84
CA GLY A 182 9.70 -9.62 3.54
C GLY A 182 9.61 -8.34 2.70
N ARG A 183 9.19 -7.22 3.30
CA ARG A 183 9.23 -5.90 2.67
C ARG A 183 10.62 -5.29 2.86
N GLU A 184 11.31 -5.03 1.77
CA GLU A 184 12.62 -4.41 1.81
C GLU A 184 12.48 -2.89 1.87
N ASP A 185 13.34 -2.25 2.68
CA ASP A 185 13.41 -0.80 2.75
C ASP A 185 13.99 -0.22 1.45
N GLN A 186 13.44 0.89 0.99
CA GLN A 186 14.03 1.71 -0.07
C GLN A 186 14.72 2.96 0.52
N TRP A 187 15.60 3.60 -0.23
CA TRP A 187 16.49 4.63 0.34
C TRP A 187 16.26 6.04 -0.19
N GLU A 188 15.26 6.22 -1.04
CA GLU A 188 14.89 7.48 -1.65
C GLU A 188 13.37 7.50 -1.98
N PRO A 189 12.76 8.69 -2.12
CA PRO A 189 11.34 8.81 -2.47
C PRO A 189 11.03 8.27 -3.87
N GLU A 190 9.77 7.89 -4.10
CA GLU A 190 9.29 7.48 -5.42
C GLU A 190 9.03 8.69 -6.32
N GLU A 191 9.87 8.88 -7.35
CA GLU A 191 9.66 9.87 -8.43
C GLU A 191 8.78 9.34 -9.58
N ASP A 192 8.47 8.05 -9.57
CA ASP A 192 7.77 7.34 -10.63
C ASP A 192 6.28 7.12 -10.35
N VAL A 193 5.75 7.71 -9.27
CA VAL A 193 4.32 7.72 -8.94
C VAL A 193 3.66 9.04 -9.34
N TYR A 194 2.62 8.94 -10.17
CA TYR A 194 1.76 10.05 -10.52
C TYR A 194 0.59 10.16 -9.52
N TRP A 195 0.73 11.05 -8.54
CA TRP A 195 -0.27 11.28 -7.49
C TRP A 195 -1.44 12.19 -7.91
N GLY A 196 -1.31 12.89 -9.05
CA GLY A 196 -2.32 13.77 -9.60
C GLY A 196 -1.73 15.05 -10.20
N PRO A 197 -2.54 15.84 -10.92
CA PRO A 197 -2.11 17.04 -11.62
C PRO A 197 -2.08 18.31 -10.74
N GLU A 198 -2.54 18.22 -9.49
CA GLU A 198 -2.70 19.37 -8.61
C GLU A 198 -1.37 20.00 -8.18
N SER A 199 -1.41 21.33 -7.99
CA SER A 199 -0.28 22.11 -7.47
C SER A 199 -0.45 22.49 -6.00
N GLU A 200 -1.61 22.18 -5.40
CA GLU A 200 -1.97 22.52 -4.02
C GLU A 200 -2.51 21.28 -3.30
N TRP A 201 -2.24 21.18 -2.00
CA TRP A 201 -2.80 20.13 -1.16
C TRP A 201 -4.31 20.27 -1.04
N LEU A 202 -5.01 19.14 -1.03
CA LEU A 202 -6.48 19.02 -0.94
C LEU A 202 -7.25 19.61 -2.14
N GLU A 203 -6.59 19.98 -3.23
CA GLU A 203 -7.25 20.31 -4.50
C GLU A 203 -7.76 19.04 -5.23
N ASP A 204 -8.77 19.19 -6.11
CA ASP A 204 -9.45 18.11 -6.85
C ASP A 204 -9.50 18.33 -8.37
N LYS A 205 -8.40 18.76 -9.03
CA LYS A 205 -8.29 18.91 -10.50
C LYS A 205 -8.20 17.58 -11.26
N ARG A 206 -8.88 16.55 -10.77
CA ARG A 206 -8.76 15.14 -11.20
C ARG A 206 -10.07 14.51 -11.65
N TYR A 207 -11.14 15.30 -11.77
CA TYR A 207 -12.44 14.84 -12.19
C TYR A 207 -12.81 15.37 -13.57
N THR A 208 -13.42 14.51 -14.38
CA THR A 208 -14.09 14.89 -15.63
C THR A 208 -15.57 14.48 -15.60
N GLY A 209 -16.36 15.05 -16.52
CA GLY A 209 -17.76 14.66 -16.71
C GLY A 209 -18.58 14.70 -15.41
N ASN A 210 -19.27 13.61 -15.11
CA ASN A 210 -20.13 13.46 -13.94
C ASN A 210 -19.37 12.81 -12.76
N ARG A 211 -18.22 13.38 -12.37
CA ARG A 211 -17.37 12.90 -11.26
C ARG A 211 -16.61 11.60 -11.59
N GLU A 212 -16.17 11.47 -12.84
CA GLU A 212 -15.26 10.41 -13.27
C GLU A 212 -13.85 10.74 -12.79
N LEU A 213 -13.29 9.93 -11.91
CA LEU A 213 -11.95 10.12 -11.37
C LEU A 213 -10.89 9.76 -12.44
N GLU A 214 -9.89 10.60 -12.64
CA GLU A 214 -8.80 10.39 -13.59
C GLU A 214 -8.06 9.06 -13.30
N ASN A 215 -7.81 8.23 -14.31
CA ASN A 215 -6.92 7.07 -14.16
C ASN A 215 -5.45 7.53 -14.18
N PRO A 216 -4.56 7.03 -13.30
CA PRO A 216 -4.73 5.87 -12.41
C PRO A 216 -5.17 6.23 -10.97
N LEU A 217 -5.52 7.50 -10.71
CA LEU A 217 -6.27 8.05 -9.54
C LEU A 217 -6.78 7.07 -8.49
N GLY A 218 -6.29 7.08 -7.24
CA GLY A 218 -6.83 6.25 -6.15
C GLY A 218 -7.61 7.03 -5.08
N ALA A 219 -7.52 8.37 -5.10
CA ALA A 219 -8.03 9.24 -4.05
C ALA A 219 -8.75 10.45 -4.64
N VAL A 220 -9.70 11.02 -3.89
CA VAL A 220 -10.57 12.12 -4.36
C VAL A 220 -9.89 13.50 -4.38
N GLN A 221 -8.82 13.70 -3.61
CA GLN A 221 -8.09 14.95 -3.51
C GLN A 221 -6.59 14.69 -3.33
N MET A 222 -5.76 15.64 -3.73
CA MET A 222 -4.31 15.53 -3.55
C MET A 222 -3.95 15.52 -2.07
N GLY A 223 -3.21 14.52 -1.62
CA GLY A 223 -2.80 14.43 -0.22
C GLY A 223 -3.78 13.72 0.72
N LEU A 224 -4.86 13.12 0.19
CA LEU A 224 -5.72 12.18 0.91
C LEU A 224 -5.38 10.73 0.56
N ILE A 225 -5.65 9.80 1.48
CA ILE A 225 -5.49 8.37 1.22
C ILE A 225 -6.62 7.85 0.32
N TYR A 226 -7.89 8.14 0.66
CA TYR A 226 -9.07 7.69 -0.10
C TYR A 226 -10.02 8.86 -0.38
N VAL A 227 -10.82 9.22 0.62
CA VAL A 227 -11.94 10.17 0.51
C VAL A 227 -11.82 11.29 1.54
N ASN A 228 -12.54 12.38 1.31
CA ASN A 228 -12.65 13.45 2.29
C ASN A 228 -13.60 13.04 3.43
N PRO A 229 -13.17 13.04 4.71
CA PRO A 229 -13.98 12.57 5.82
C PRO A 229 -15.21 13.45 6.12
N GLN A 230 -15.20 14.71 5.66
CA GLN A 230 -16.34 15.62 5.75
C GLN A 230 -17.35 15.43 4.62
N GLY A 231 -17.04 14.58 3.62
CA GLY A 231 -17.79 14.38 2.39
C GLY A 231 -17.17 15.13 1.21
N PRO A 232 -17.67 14.89 -0.03
CA PRO A 232 -17.08 15.42 -1.25
C PRO A 232 -16.83 16.94 -1.21
N ASN A 233 -15.56 17.34 -1.33
CA ASN A 233 -15.12 18.74 -1.29
C ASN A 233 -15.55 19.48 -0.01
N GLY A 234 -15.62 18.76 1.12
CA GLY A 234 -16.04 19.28 2.41
C GLY A 234 -17.56 19.43 2.57
N ASN A 235 -18.36 18.98 1.61
CA ASN A 235 -19.82 19.01 1.69
C ASN A 235 -20.35 17.74 2.39
N PRO A 236 -21.06 17.87 3.53
CA PRO A 236 -21.50 16.75 4.35
C PRO A 236 -22.73 16.02 3.78
N ASP A 237 -22.55 15.41 2.62
CA ASP A 237 -23.53 14.57 1.93
C ASP A 237 -23.08 13.10 1.99
N PRO A 238 -23.70 12.28 2.87
CA PRO A 238 -23.30 10.89 3.06
C PRO A 238 -23.48 10.02 1.81
N LEU A 239 -24.49 10.28 0.97
CA LEU A 239 -24.74 9.47 -0.23
C LEU A 239 -23.68 9.73 -1.30
N LYS A 240 -23.27 10.99 -1.47
CA LYS A 240 -22.15 11.29 -2.37
C LYS A 240 -20.82 10.82 -1.79
N SER A 241 -20.66 10.83 -0.46
CA SER A 241 -19.50 10.23 0.18
C SER A 241 -19.43 8.72 -0.08
N ALA A 242 -20.57 8.00 -0.07
CA ALA A 242 -20.60 6.57 -0.38
C ALA A 242 -20.15 6.25 -1.81
N HIS A 243 -20.52 7.10 -2.78
CA HIS A 243 -20.03 6.98 -4.16
C HIS A 243 -18.51 7.08 -4.22
N ASP A 244 -17.93 8.10 -3.59
CA ASP A 244 -16.48 8.30 -3.56
C ASP A 244 -15.75 7.18 -2.81
N ILE A 245 -16.34 6.66 -1.72
CA ILE A 245 -15.80 5.51 -0.98
C ILE A 245 -15.73 4.31 -1.93
N ARG A 246 -16.82 3.99 -2.64
CA ARG A 246 -16.87 2.86 -3.55
C ARG A 246 -15.85 2.96 -4.68
N GLU A 247 -15.77 4.12 -5.31
CA GLU A 247 -14.84 4.36 -6.42
C GLU A 247 -13.39 4.21 -5.95
N THR A 248 -13.02 4.87 -4.86
CA THR A 248 -11.63 4.86 -4.38
C THR A 248 -11.23 3.48 -3.82
N PHE A 249 -12.05 2.84 -3.00
CA PHE A 249 -11.76 1.50 -2.49
C PHE A 249 -11.71 0.45 -3.61
N GLY A 250 -12.58 0.54 -4.62
CA GLY A 250 -12.55 -0.31 -5.80
C GLY A 250 -11.21 -0.20 -6.55
N ARG A 251 -10.72 1.02 -6.76
CA ARG A 251 -9.39 1.29 -7.33
C ARG A 251 -8.22 0.86 -6.45
N MET A 252 -8.49 0.48 -5.21
CA MET A 252 -7.53 -0.09 -4.28
C MET A 252 -7.79 -1.58 -4.01
N ALA A 253 -8.47 -2.28 -4.93
CA ALA A 253 -8.74 -3.71 -4.84
C ALA A 253 -9.64 -4.10 -3.64
N MET A 254 -10.53 -3.24 -3.18
CA MET A 254 -11.49 -3.56 -2.12
C MET A 254 -12.92 -3.50 -2.67
N ASN A 255 -13.66 -4.59 -2.53
CA ASN A 255 -15.08 -4.61 -2.87
C ASN A 255 -15.94 -4.00 -1.74
N ASP A 256 -17.26 -3.91 -1.94
CA ASP A 256 -18.15 -3.28 -0.95
C ASP A 256 -18.12 -3.96 0.43
N HIS A 257 -18.03 -5.29 0.48
CA HIS A 257 -18.01 -6.06 1.73
C HIS A 257 -16.69 -5.86 2.49
N GLU A 258 -15.56 -5.86 1.79
CA GLU A 258 -14.23 -5.55 2.34
C GLU A 258 -14.15 -4.09 2.82
N THR A 259 -14.76 -3.16 2.07
CA THR A 259 -14.78 -1.73 2.36
C THR A 259 -15.51 -1.42 3.67
N VAL A 260 -16.74 -1.93 3.83
CA VAL A 260 -17.49 -1.76 5.08
C VAL A 260 -16.73 -2.38 6.25
N ALA A 261 -16.15 -3.58 6.06
CA ALA A 261 -15.39 -4.25 7.11
C ALA A 261 -14.15 -3.45 7.54
N LEU A 262 -13.40 -2.87 6.59
CA LEU A 262 -12.21 -2.06 6.88
C LEU A 262 -12.55 -0.76 7.60
N ILE A 263 -13.55 -0.01 7.12
CA ILE A 263 -13.93 1.28 7.72
C ILE A 263 -14.46 1.05 9.14
N ALA A 264 -15.46 0.18 9.29
CA ALA A 264 -16.03 -0.10 10.60
C ALA A 264 -15.00 -0.74 11.55
N GLY A 265 -14.18 -1.67 11.06
CA GLY A 265 -13.17 -2.34 11.89
C GLY A 265 -12.06 -1.40 12.35
N GLY A 266 -11.62 -0.49 11.51
CA GLY A 266 -10.67 0.56 11.87
C GLY A 266 -11.26 1.56 12.86
N HIS A 267 -12.46 2.05 12.59
CA HIS A 267 -13.17 3.04 13.43
C HIS A 267 -13.76 2.45 14.72
N THR A 268 -13.68 1.13 14.95
CA THR A 268 -13.87 0.55 16.29
C THR A 268 -12.85 1.11 17.31
N PHE A 269 -11.68 1.56 16.83
CA PHE A 269 -10.56 2.02 17.65
C PHE A 269 -10.33 3.54 17.56
N GLY A 270 -9.93 4.12 18.69
CA GLY A 270 -9.37 5.46 18.78
C GLY A 270 -10.37 6.60 18.60
N LYS A 271 -9.84 7.73 18.14
CA LYS A 271 -10.56 9.00 17.97
C LYS A 271 -9.92 9.83 16.86
N THR A 272 -10.63 10.87 16.44
CA THR A 272 -10.10 11.97 15.63
C THR A 272 -9.62 13.13 16.52
N HIS A 273 -8.79 14.02 15.96
CA HIS A 273 -8.22 15.17 16.69
C HIS A 273 -8.42 16.50 15.94
N GLY A 274 -9.10 17.41 16.62
CA GLY A 274 -9.54 18.70 16.14
C GLY A 274 -9.86 19.61 17.33
N ALA A 275 -8.93 19.70 18.29
CA ALA A 275 -9.10 20.50 19.51
C ALA A 275 -9.22 22.01 19.24
N ALA A 276 -8.75 22.48 18.08
CA ALA A 276 -8.92 23.84 17.58
C ALA A 276 -8.72 23.88 16.05
N ASP A 277 -8.92 25.07 15.47
CA ASP A 277 -8.75 25.36 14.04
C ASP A 277 -7.29 25.15 13.58
N ALA A 278 -7.07 24.18 12.70
CA ALA A 278 -5.73 23.83 12.22
C ALA A 278 -5.03 25.00 11.51
N ASP A 279 -5.77 25.82 10.76
CA ASP A 279 -5.19 26.92 9.96
C ASP A 279 -4.60 28.02 10.85
N GLN A 280 -5.04 28.11 12.10
CA GLN A 280 -4.54 29.09 13.07
C GLN A 280 -3.35 28.58 13.87
N TYR A 281 -3.34 27.28 14.19
CA TYR A 281 -2.46 26.74 15.23
C TYR A 281 -1.42 25.72 14.75
N VAL A 282 -1.59 25.14 13.56
CA VAL A 282 -0.72 24.07 13.04
C VAL A 282 0.26 24.64 12.02
N GLY A 283 1.55 24.43 12.26
CA GLY A 283 2.63 24.83 11.37
C GLY A 283 2.86 23.87 10.20
N ALA A 284 3.93 24.13 9.45
CA ALA A 284 4.29 23.37 8.25
C ALA A 284 4.47 21.86 8.52
N GLU A 285 4.08 21.08 7.53
CA GLU A 285 4.30 19.64 7.39
C GLU A 285 5.81 19.28 7.37
N PRO A 286 6.22 18.02 7.63
CA PRO A 286 7.62 17.64 7.83
C PRO A 286 8.61 18.10 6.73
N ALA A 287 8.25 18.00 5.45
CA ALA A 287 9.11 18.43 4.35
C ALA A 287 9.24 19.97 4.23
N GLY A 288 8.25 20.72 4.74
CA GLY A 288 8.27 22.18 4.81
C GLY A 288 8.73 22.73 6.17
N ALA A 289 8.96 21.85 7.15
CA ALA A 289 9.33 22.24 8.50
C ALA A 289 10.77 22.73 8.60
N ARG A 290 11.06 23.44 9.70
CA ARG A 290 12.41 23.96 9.97
C ARG A 290 13.33 22.84 10.44
N LEU A 291 14.63 22.99 10.21
CA LEU A 291 15.65 21.98 10.54
C LEU A 291 15.63 21.56 12.01
N GLU A 292 15.37 22.49 12.94
CA GLU A 292 15.30 22.18 14.38
C GLU A 292 14.13 21.28 14.78
N GLU A 293 13.14 21.08 13.90
CA GLU A 293 12.04 20.14 14.13
C GLU A 293 12.48 18.68 13.85
N MET A 294 13.70 18.45 13.34
CA MET A 294 14.32 17.13 13.19
C MET A 294 13.43 16.13 12.42
N SER A 295 12.90 16.58 11.28
CA SER A 295 11.96 15.83 10.42
C SER A 295 10.59 15.55 11.06
N MET A 296 10.26 16.19 12.18
CA MET A 296 8.87 16.35 12.62
C MET A 296 8.22 17.54 11.90
N GLY A 297 6.89 17.56 11.89
CA GLY A 297 6.11 18.65 11.31
C GLY A 297 4.84 18.92 12.12
N TRP A 298 3.94 19.69 11.51
CA TRP A 298 2.63 20.03 12.08
C TRP A 298 2.74 20.57 13.51
N LYS A 299 3.74 21.41 13.76
CA LYS A 299 3.98 21.99 15.07
C LYS A 299 2.74 22.75 15.52
N ASN A 300 2.16 22.31 16.61
CA ASN A 300 0.92 22.84 17.14
C ASN A 300 1.20 23.79 18.32
N ASN A 301 0.76 25.04 18.21
CA ASN A 301 0.91 26.06 19.25
C ASN A 301 -0.39 26.33 20.05
N TYR A 302 -1.45 25.55 19.83
CA TYR A 302 -2.66 25.58 20.66
C TYR A 302 -2.42 24.87 21.99
N GLY A 303 -2.60 25.56 23.11
CA GLY A 303 -2.38 25.00 24.44
C GLY A 303 -0.99 24.37 24.59
N SER A 304 -0.93 23.07 24.90
CA SER A 304 0.33 22.30 24.97
C SER A 304 0.79 21.72 23.63
N GLY A 305 -0.02 21.81 22.57
CA GLY A 305 0.24 21.24 21.25
C GLY A 305 0.11 19.72 21.14
N LYS A 306 -0.25 19.04 22.23
CA LYS A 306 -0.28 17.58 22.40
C LYS A 306 -1.30 17.20 23.47
N GLY A 307 -1.70 15.92 23.52
CA GLY A 307 -2.70 15.44 24.47
C GLY A 307 -4.08 16.04 24.21
N GLU A 308 -4.71 16.65 25.23
CA GLU A 308 -6.02 17.33 25.09
C GLU A 308 -6.06 18.41 24.01
N HIS A 309 -4.89 18.95 23.61
CA HIS A 309 -4.77 20.02 22.62
C HIS A 309 -4.35 19.53 21.23
N THR A 310 -4.42 18.23 20.97
CA THR A 310 -3.99 17.65 19.69
C THR A 310 -4.89 18.09 18.53
N ILE A 311 -4.27 18.40 17.39
CA ILE A 311 -4.95 18.74 16.13
C ILE A 311 -4.31 17.90 15.03
N THR A 312 -5.12 17.14 14.30
CA THR A 312 -4.70 16.29 13.18
C THR A 312 -5.57 16.56 11.95
N SER A 313 -6.85 16.17 11.99
CA SER A 313 -7.77 16.30 10.85
C SER A 313 -8.75 17.46 10.99
N GLY A 314 -8.82 18.10 12.17
CA GLY A 314 -9.82 19.13 12.49
C GLY A 314 -11.18 18.56 12.94
N LEU A 315 -11.39 17.25 12.81
CA LEU A 315 -12.53 16.51 13.36
C LEU A 315 -12.21 16.08 14.79
N GLU A 316 -13.19 16.07 15.69
CA GLU A 316 -12.94 15.78 17.11
C GLU A 316 -13.93 14.75 17.68
N GLY A 317 -13.38 13.73 18.34
CA GLY A 317 -14.12 12.76 19.15
C GLY A 317 -13.91 11.31 18.72
N ALA A 318 -14.45 10.39 19.52
CA ALA A 318 -14.32 8.94 19.31
C ALA A 318 -15.64 8.32 18.81
N TRP A 319 -15.51 7.25 18.05
CA TRP A 319 -16.65 6.48 17.54
C TRP A 319 -17.30 5.59 18.59
N THR A 320 -16.48 5.03 19.50
CA THR A 320 -16.90 3.99 20.45
C THR A 320 -16.71 4.43 21.90
N THR A 321 -17.40 3.75 22.81
CA THR A 321 -17.26 3.93 24.26
C THR A 321 -16.04 3.21 24.84
N THR A 322 -15.42 2.31 24.07
CA THR A 322 -14.19 1.57 24.42
C THR A 322 -13.13 1.73 23.32
N PRO A 323 -12.53 2.92 23.13
CA PRO A 323 -11.67 3.22 21.98
C PRO A 323 -10.39 2.37 21.87
N THR A 324 -10.03 1.64 22.92
CA THR A 324 -8.84 0.77 22.95
C THR A 324 -9.21 -0.71 23.09
N GLN A 325 -10.42 -1.09 22.70
CA GLN A 325 -10.90 -2.48 22.77
C GLN A 325 -11.75 -2.81 21.55
N TRP A 326 -11.49 -3.98 20.95
CA TRP A 326 -12.34 -4.53 19.90
C TRP A 326 -13.75 -4.77 20.44
N SER A 327 -14.73 -4.27 19.71
CA SER A 327 -16.15 -4.42 20.04
C SER A 327 -17.00 -4.23 18.79
N ASN A 328 -18.31 -4.51 18.90
CA ASN A 328 -19.28 -4.14 17.87
C ASN A 328 -19.86 -2.72 18.09
N ASN A 329 -19.30 -1.95 19.04
CA ASN A 329 -19.89 -0.70 19.50
C ASN A 329 -19.91 0.40 18.42
N TYR A 330 -19.04 0.32 17.41
CA TYR A 330 -19.14 1.19 16.23
C TYR A 330 -20.51 1.04 15.55
N PHE A 331 -20.93 -0.19 15.25
CA PHE A 331 -22.21 -0.45 14.60
C PHE A 331 -23.41 -0.21 15.52
N GLU A 332 -23.30 -0.56 16.80
CA GLU A 332 -24.32 -0.21 17.81
C GLU A 332 -24.58 1.29 17.80
N ASN A 333 -23.54 2.12 17.92
CA ASN A 333 -23.68 3.57 17.90
C ASN A 333 -24.23 4.05 16.54
N LEU A 334 -23.72 3.52 15.42
CA LEU A 334 -24.16 3.90 14.07
C LEU A 334 -25.67 3.70 13.89
N PHE A 335 -26.20 2.53 14.29
CA PHE A 335 -27.58 2.15 14.04
C PHE A 335 -28.57 2.57 15.14
N GLU A 336 -28.17 2.54 16.41
CA GLU A 336 -29.07 2.81 17.55
C GLU A 336 -29.25 4.30 17.85
N TYR A 337 -28.36 5.15 17.34
CA TYR A 337 -28.53 6.60 17.37
C TYR A 337 -29.09 7.17 16.06
N GLU A 338 -29.90 8.20 16.24
CA GLU A 338 -30.22 9.16 15.18
C GLU A 338 -29.16 10.26 15.18
N TRP A 339 -28.67 10.63 14.00
CA TRP A 339 -27.53 11.54 13.85
C TRP A 339 -27.95 12.90 13.31
N GLU A 340 -27.37 13.98 13.84
CA GLU A 340 -27.49 15.33 13.29
C GLU A 340 -26.12 15.93 12.98
N LEU A 341 -26.09 16.72 11.91
CA LEU A 341 -24.90 17.43 11.47
C LEU A 341 -24.55 18.53 12.49
N THR A 342 -23.28 18.59 12.87
CA THR A 342 -22.71 19.61 13.75
C THR A 342 -21.33 20.04 13.24
N LYS A 343 -20.72 21.01 13.92
CA LYS A 343 -19.31 21.35 13.74
C LYS A 343 -18.52 21.04 15.01
N GLY A 344 -17.41 20.33 14.86
CA GLY A 344 -16.47 20.06 15.95
C GLY A 344 -15.75 21.31 16.43
N GLN A 345 -14.93 21.18 17.47
CA GLN A 345 -14.14 22.29 18.03
C GLN A 345 -13.17 22.89 16.99
N GLY A 346 -12.63 22.07 16.10
CA GLY A 346 -11.79 22.49 14.98
C GLY A 346 -12.55 23.06 13.78
N GLY A 347 -13.88 23.21 13.87
CA GLY A 347 -14.71 23.83 12.83
C GLY A 347 -15.11 22.91 11.66
N ALA A 348 -14.62 21.67 11.63
CA ALA A 348 -14.98 20.66 10.63
C ALA A 348 -16.41 20.11 10.83
N PHE A 349 -17.06 19.76 9.71
CA PHE A 349 -18.36 19.08 9.73
C PHE A 349 -18.24 17.64 10.23
N GLN A 350 -19.07 17.28 11.20
CA GLN A 350 -19.17 15.94 11.76
C GLN A 350 -20.59 15.67 12.26
N TRP A 351 -20.85 14.45 12.71
CA TRP A 351 -22.19 14.03 13.16
C TRP A 351 -22.16 13.70 14.65
N THR A 352 -23.20 14.16 15.36
CA THR A 352 -23.43 13.88 16.78
C THR A 352 -24.79 13.21 16.96
N PRO A 353 -25.00 12.40 18.02
CA PRO A 353 -26.31 11.87 18.31
C PRO A 353 -27.32 12.98 18.62
N LYS A 354 -28.51 12.89 18.04
CA LYS A 354 -29.61 13.84 18.24
C LYS A 354 -30.07 13.89 19.69
N ASN A 355 -30.54 15.06 20.11
CA ASN A 355 -31.13 15.27 21.44
C ASN A 355 -30.18 14.97 22.62
N GLY A 356 -28.86 14.92 22.37
CA GLY A 356 -27.85 14.65 23.39
C GLY A 356 -27.83 13.22 23.93
N VAL A 357 -28.45 12.26 23.23
CA VAL A 357 -28.33 10.84 23.60
C VAL A 357 -26.86 10.39 23.49
N GLY A 358 -26.42 9.50 24.37
CA GLY A 358 -25.01 9.10 24.43
C GLY A 358 -24.07 10.14 25.08
N SER A 359 -24.57 11.28 25.56
CA SER A 359 -23.75 12.21 26.34
C SER A 359 -23.20 11.54 27.60
N GLY A 360 -21.87 11.61 27.76
CA GLY A 360 -21.19 11.07 28.93
C GLY A 360 -20.92 9.56 28.87
N THR A 361 -21.06 8.93 27.70
CA THR A 361 -20.75 7.50 27.51
C THR A 361 -19.31 7.26 27.09
N VAL A 362 -18.69 8.21 26.38
CA VAL A 362 -17.31 8.11 25.91
C VAL A 362 -16.37 8.75 26.94
N PRO A 363 -15.35 8.03 27.45
CA PRO A 363 -14.34 8.65 28.32
C PRO A 363 -13.50 9.66 27.53
N ASP A 364 -13.05 10.73 28.19
CA ASP A 364 -12.02 11.60 27.61
C ASP A 364 -10.66 10.85 27.53
N ALA A 365 -9.87 11.17 26.51
CA ALA A 365 -8.60 10.50 26.23
C ALA A 365 -7.51 10.78 27.27
N HIS A 366 -7.57 11.89 27.99
CA HIS A 366 -6.53 12.31 28.93
C HIS A 366 -7.07 12.77 30.30
N ASN A 367 -8.36 13.08 30.40
CA ASN A 367 -8.96 13.63 31.60
C ASN A 367 -10.10 12.76 32.15
N ALA A 368 -9.82 11.99 33.20
CA ALA A 368 -10.80 11.07 33.79
C ALA A 368 -12.08 11.74 34.35
N GLU A 369 -12.08 13.06 34.56
CA GLU A 369 -13.27 13.81 35.02
C GLU A 369 -14.17 14.28 33.87
N LYS A 370 -13.68 14.22 32.63
CA LYS A 370 -14.40 14.60 31.42
C LYS A 370 -14.95 13.38 30.70
N LYS A 371 -16.12 13.56 30.08
CA LYS A 371 -16.75 12.57 29.21
C LYS A 371 -17.43 13.27 28.04
N HIS A 372 -17.59 12.54 26.95
CA HIS A 372 -18.11 13.03 25.68
C HIS A 372 -19.27 12.18 25.18
N SER A 373 -19.93 12.67 24.14
CA SER A 373 -20.78 11.85 23.27
C SER A 373 -19.91 11.15 22.22
N PRO A 374 -20.34 9.99 21.70
CA PRO A 374 -19.74 9.44 20.49
C PRO A 374 -20.00 10.36 19.29
N MET A 375 -19.16 10.23 18.26
CA MET A 375 -19.29 10.99 17.01
C MET A 375 -19.17 10.07 15.80
N MET A 376 -19.62 10.56 14.63
CA MET A 376 -19.44 9.90 13.34
C MET A 376 -18.98 10.91 12.28
N LEU A 377 -18.23 10.44 11.30
CA LEU A 377 -17.85 11.19 10.10
C LEU A 377 -18.97 11.14 9.06
N THR A 378 -18.96 12.07 8.09
CA THR A 378 -19.86 11.95 6.93
C THR A 378 -19.64 10.62 6.19
N SER A 379 -18.38 10.18 6.11
CA SER A 379 -17.99 8.89 5.54
C SER A 379 -18.49 7.68 6.33
N ASP A 380 -18.74 7.82 7.64
CA ASP A 380 -19.32 6.74 8.46
C ASP A 380 -20.83 6.65 8.26
N ILE A 381 -21.50 7.82 8.28
CA ILE A 381 -22.94 7.91 7.99
C ILE A 381 -23.26 7.38 6.59
N ALA A 382 -22.32 7.50 5.65
CA ALA A 382 -22.44 6.93 4.31
C ALA A 382 -22.73 5.42 4.34
N LEU A 383 -22.12 4.68 5.27
CA LEU A 383 -22.31 3.22 5.41
C LEU A 383 -23.72 2.85 5.88
N LYS A 384 -24.41 3.75 6.58
CA LYS A 384 -25.80 3.60 7.03
C LYS A 384 -26.81 4.08 5.97
N MET A 385 -26.43 5.03 5.12
CA MET A 385 -27.38 5.69 4.21
C MET A 385 -27.38 5.12 2.79
N ASP A 386 -26.26 4.56 2.33
CA ASP A 386 -26.14 4.02 0.98
C ASP A 386 -26.87 2.67 0.85
N PRO A 387 -27.65 2.46 -0.24
CA PRO A 387 -28.48 1.26 -0.40
C PRO A 387 -27.71 -0.06 -0.59
N ILE A 388 -26.40 0.00 -0.87
CA ILE A 388 -25.53 -1.17 -1.00
C ILE A 388 -24.76 -1.40 0.31
N TYR A 389 -24.24 -0.34 0.94
CA TYR A 389 -23.51 -0.45 2.20
C TYR A 389 -24.40 -0.70 3.40
N GLU A 390 -25.63 -0.20 3.41
CA GLU A 390 -26.52 -0.35 4.56
C GLU A 390 -26.85 -1.82 4.85
N PRO A 391 -27.23 -2.67 3.87
CA PRO A 391 -27.47 -4.09 4.13
C PRO A 391 -26.22 -4.83 4.62
N ILE A 392 -25.04 -4.47 4.14
CA ILE A 392 -23.76 -5.06 4.58
C ILE A 392 -23.44 -4.63 6.02
N SER A 393 -23.60 -3.33 6.32
CA SER A 393 -23.39 -2.76 7.65
C SER A 393 -24.35 -3.36 8.66
N ARG A 394 -25.63 -3.51 8.30
CA ARG A 394 -26.65 -4.16 9.11
C ARG A 394 -26.34 -5.64 9.33
N TYR A 395 -25.87 -6.33 8.29
CA TYR A 395 -25.44 -7.72 8.42
C TYR A 395 -24.31 -7.86 9.45
N PHE A 396 -23.30 -6.99 9.41
CA PHE A 396 -22.22 -6.99 10.41
C PHE A 396 -22.67 -6.57 11.80
N TYR A 397 -23.55 -5.58 11.92
CA TYR A 397 -24.19 -5.21 13.18
C TYR A 397 -24.88 -6.41 13.84
N GLU A 398 -25.66 -7.17 13.07
CA GLU A 398 -26.40 -8.34 13.56
C GLU A 398 -25.53 -9.61 13.71
N ASN A 399 -24.34 -9.64 13.11
CA ASN A 399 -23.46 -10.82 13.06
C ASN A 399 -21.99 -10.44 13.36
N PRO A 400 -21.65 -10.09 14.61
CA PRO A 400 -20.31 -9.60 14.97
C PRO A 400 -19.17 -10.58 14.67
N ASP A 401 -19.41 -11.90 14.73
CA ASP A 401 -18.40 -12.90 14.35
C ASP A 401 -18.08 -12.87 12.85
N LYS A 402 -19.07 -12.54 12.01
CA LYS A 402 -18.90 -12.42 10.56
C LYS A 402 -18.20 -11.13 10.20
N PHE A 403 -18.49 -10.06 10.94
CA PHE A 403 -17.74 -8.81 10.87
C PHE A 403 -16.26 -9.03 11.21
N ALA A 404 -15.96 -9.72 12.32
CA ALA A 404 -14.60 -10.00 12.72
C ALA A 404 -13.83 -10.83 11.67
N ASP A 405 -14.43 -11.87 11.09
CA ASP A 405 -13.81 -12.66 10.01
C ASP A 405 -13.55 -11.82 8.75
N ALA A 406 -14.54 -11.01 8.34
CA ALA A 406 -14.42 -10.15 7.17
C ALA A 406 -13.32 -9.09 7.36
N PHE A 407 -13.28 -8.45 8.53
CA PHE A 407 -12.26 -7.47 8.85
C PHE A 407 -10.86 -8.09 8.92
N ALA A 408 -10.72 -9.29 9.51
CA ALA A 408 -9.43 -9.96 9.62
C ALA A 408 -8.82 -10.24 8.24
N LYS A 409 -9.63 -10.73 7.29
CA LYS A 409 -9.21 -11.01 5.91
C LYS A 409 -8.96 -9.74 5.11
N ALA A 410 -9.83 -8.73 5.24
CA ALA A 410 -9.68 -7.47 4.52
C ALA A 410 -8.45 -6.68 5.01
N TRP A 411 -8.18 -6.68 6.31
CA TRP A 411 -6.96 -6.12 6.90
C TRP A 411 -5.72 -6.82 6.39
N PHE A 412 -5.71 -8.16 6.38
CA PHE A 412 -4.58 -8.92 5.84
C PHE A 412 -4.34 -8.63 4.35
N LYS A 413 -5.40 -8.58 3.54
CA LYS A 413 -5.32 -8.17 2.13
C LYS A 413 -4.75 -6.77 1.98
N LEU A 414 -5.30 -5.78 2.70
CA LEU A 414 -4.82 -4.40 2.69
C LEU A 414 -3.32 -4.34 2.90
N THR A 415 -2.83 -4.98 3.95
CA THR A 415 -1.43 -4.82 4.36
C THR A 415 -0.45 -5.66 3.55
N HIS A 416 -0.91 -6.59 2.69
CA HIS A 416 -0.04 -7.50 1.94
C HIS A 416 -0.29 -7.52 0.41
N ARG A 417 -1.29 -6.78 -0.10
CA ARG A 417 -1.67 -6.77 -1.54
C ARG A 417 -0.56 -6.40 -2.51
N ASP A 418 0.47 -5.70 -2.04
CA ASP A 418 1.65 -5.25 -2.81
C ASP A 418 2.91 -6.11 -2.59
N MET A 419 2.78 -7.23 -1.86
CA MET A 419 3.88 -8.17 -1.64
C MET A 419 4.01 -9.23 -2.74
N GLY A 420 3.06 -9.31 -3.67
CA GLY A 420 3.06 -10.31 -4.73
C GLY A 420 2.89 -11.75 -4.22
N PRO A 421 3.59 -12.73 -4.82
CA PRO A 421 3.41 -14.15 -4.53
C PRO A 421 3.68 -14.53 -3.07
N LEU A 422 2.97 -15.55 -2.58
CA LEU A 422 3.11 -16.09 -1.21
C LEU A 422 4.54 -16.52 -0.88
N ASP A 423 5.34 -16.93 -1.88
CA ASP A 423 6.75 -17.31 -1.69
C ASP A 423 7.63 -16.17 -1.16
N ARG A 424 7.18 -14.90 -1.28
CA ARG A 424 7.86 -13.73 -0.71
C ARG A 424 7.55 -13.48 0.77
N TYR A 425 6.56 -14.17 1.33
CA TYR A 425 6.09 -13.92 2.69
C TYR A 425 6.96 -14.68 3.70
N LEU A 426 7.42 -13.98 4.73
CA LEU A 426 8.35 -14.51 5.72
C LEU A 426 7.74 -14.48 7.13
N GLY A 427 8.18 -15.41 7.97
CA GLY A 427 7.81 -15.47 9.39
C GLY A 427 6.82 -16.59 9.72
N PRO A 428 6.66 -16.89 11.02
CA PRO A 428 5.85 -18.02 11.49
C PRO A 428 4.33 -17.80 11.42
N GLU A 429 3.88 -16.55 11.25
CA GLU A 429 2.46 -16.16 11.28
C GLU A 429 1.82 -16.01 9.88
N VAL A 430 2.52 -16.45 8.83
CA VAL A 430 1.99 -16.43 7.46
C VAL A 430 0.80 -17.40 7.37
N PRO A 431 -0.40 -16.92 6.97
CA PRO A 431 -1.55 -17.78 6.78
C PRO A 431 -1.29 -18.91 5.78
N LYS A 432 -1.84 -20.09 6.04
CA LYS A 432 -1.67 -21.28 5.17
C LYS A 432 -2.66 -21.34 4.01
N GLU A 433 -3.76 -20.60 4.09
CA GLU A 433 -4.78 -20.54 3.04
C GLU A 433 -4.26 -19.67 1.89
N GLU A 434 -4.38 -20.18 0.67
CA GLU A 434 -4.11 -19.42 -0.54
C GLU A 434 -5.29 -18.51 -0.85
N LEU A 435 -5.06 -17.20 -0.92
CA LEU A 435 -6.10 -16.22 -1.24
C LEU A 435 -5.98 -15.80 -2.70
N ILE A 436 -7.11 -15.65 -3.39
CA ILE A 436 -7.12 -15.40 -4.85
C ILE A 436 -6.33 -14.15 -5.26
N TRP A 437 -6.34 -13.10 -4.44
CA TRP A 437 -5.63 -11.84 -4.71
C TRP A 437 -4.09 -11.98 -4.61
N GLN A 438 -3.57 -13.10 -4.09
CA GLN A 438 -2.14 -13.42 -4.07
C GLN A 438 -1.66 -14.05 -5.38
N ASP A 439 -2.55 -14.15 -6.38
CA ASP A 439 -2.31 -14.78 -7.68
C ASP A 439 -1.67 -16.19 -7.55
N PRO A 440 -2.24 -17.10 -6.75
CA PRO A 440 -1.59 -18.34 -6.34
C PRO A 440 -1.23 -19.25 -7.52
N ILE A 441 -0.08 -19.90 -7.43
CA ILE A 441 0.44 -20.82 -8.45
C ILE A 441 0.74 -22.17 -7.76
N PRO A 442 0.37 -23.33 -8.36
CA PRO A 442 0.68 -24.63 -7.78
C PRO A 442 2.19 -24.81 -7.54
N LYS A 443 2.57 -25.46 -6.42
CA LYS A 443 3.97 -25.82 -6.15
C LYS A 443 4.45 -26.91 -7.11
N VAL A 444 5.76 -26.95 -7.35
CA VAL A 444 6.41 -28.04 -8.09
C VAL A 444 6.19 -29.37 -7.38
N SER A 445 5.67 -30.36 -8.09
CA SER A 445 5.33 -31.70 -7.58
C SER A 445 6.06 -32.85 -8.30
N HIS A 446 7.04 -32.52 -9.14
CA HIS A 446 7.74 -33.43 -10.05
C HIS A 446 9.24 -33.13 -10.06
N GLU A 447 10.05 -34.04 -10.60
CA GLU A 447 11.47 -33.77 -10.83
C GLU A 447 11.60 -32.72 -11.95
N LEU A 448 12.48 -31.73 -11.76
CA LEU A 448 12.77 -30.73 -12.78
C LEU A 448 13.60 -31.32 -13.91
N ILE A 449 13.50 -30.70 -15.08
CA ILE A 449 14.38 -31.01 -16.20
C ILE A 449 15.84 -30.65 -15.87
N ASP A 450 16.79 -31.36 -16.49
CA ASP A 450 18.23 -31.02 -16.41
C ASP A 450 18.74 -30.39 -17.72
N ASP A 451 20.03 -30.04 -17.76
CA ASP A 451 20.67 -29.40 -18.92
C ASP A 451 20.55 -30.22 -20.23
N SER A 452 20.50 -31.55 -20.12
CA SER A 452 20.35 -32.43 -21.28
C SER A 452 18.92 -32.36 -21.81
N ASP A 453 17.94 -32.41 -20.91
CA ASP A 453 16.53 -32.24 -21.25
C ASP A 453 16.28 -30.86 -21.86
N GLU A 454 16.85 -29.81 -21.27
CA GLU A 454 16.79 -28.43 -21.78
C GLU A 454 17.28 -28.36 -23.24
N SER A 455 18.47 -28.91 -23.51
CA SER A 455 19.07 -28.92 -24.85
C SER A 455 18.17 -29.62 -25.88
N ILE A 456 17.59 -30.77 -25.51
CA ILE A 456 16.67 -31.52 -26.38
C ILE A 456 15.40 -30.72 -26.66
N LEU A 457 14.84 -30.08 -25.64
CA LEU A 457 13.63 -29.28 -25.76
C LEU A 457 13.85 -28.03 -26.61
N LYS A 458 14.98 -27.33 -26.47
CA LYS A 458 15.35 -26.20 -27.34
C LYS A 458 15.37 -26.62 -28.81
N ILE A 459 15.97 -27.76 -29.14
CA ILE A 459 15.98 -28.29 -30.52
C ILE A 459 14.55 -28.55 -31.01
N LYS A 460 13.73 -29.25 -30.22
CA LYS A 460 12.33 -29.55 -30.59
C LYS A 460 11.50 -28.29 -30.82
N ILE A 461 11.71 -27.24 -30.02
CA ILE A 461 11.02 -25.97 -30.19
C ILE A 461 11.45 -25.30 -31.50
N LEU A 462 12.75 -25.26 -31.80
CA LEU A 462 13.26 -24.66 -33.04
C LEU A 462 12.81 -25.43 -34.30
N ASP A 463 12.62 -26.74 -34.19
CA ASP A 463 12.13 -27.61 -35.25
C ASP A 463 10.59 -27.61 -35.40
N SER A 464 9.86 -26.89 -34.53
CA SER A 464 8.39 -26.89 -34.50
C SER A 464 7.73 -26.12 -35.65
N GLY A 465 8.52 -25.51 -36.55
CA GLY A 465 8.06 -24.66 -37.63
C GLY A 465 7.61 -23.26 -37.19
N LEU A 466 7.79 -22.90 -35.92
CA LEU A 466 7.58 -21.55 -35.42
C LEU A 466 8.79 -20.66 -35.77
N SER A 467 8.52 -19.40 -36.12
CA SER A 467 9.58 -18.44 -36.38
C SER A 467 10.24 -17.93 -35.10
N VAL A 468 11.49 -17.47 -35.21
CA VAL A 468 12.21 -16.80 -34.11
C VAL A 468 11.38 -15.67 -33.51
N SER A 469 10.73 -14.86 -34.35
CA SER A 469 9.89 -13.74 -33.90
C SER A 469 8.71 -14.22 -33.05
N GLN A 470 8.02 -15.28 -33.45
CA GLN A 470 6.87 -15.81 -32.70
C GLN A 470 7.27 -16.35 -31.31
N LEU A 471 8.41 -17.04 -31.23
CA LEU A 471 8.93 -17.59 -29.97
C LEU A 471 9.37 -16.49 -29.00
N ILE A 472 10.04 -15.45 -29.51
CA ILE A 472 10.42 -14.27 -28.70
C ILE A 472 9.17 -13.51 -28.26
N SER A 473 8.21 -13.26 -29.16
CA SER A 473 6.99 -12.53 -28.86
C SER A 473 6.16 -13.20 -27.77
N VAL A 474 5.97 -14.53 -27.78
CA VAL A 474 5.21 -15.21 -26.71
C VAL A 474 5.93 -15.15 -25.35
N ALA A 475 7.27 -15.30 -25.34
CA ALA A 475 8.06 -15.23 -24.13
C ALA A 475 7.99 -13.83 -23.51
N TRP A 476 8.11 -12.79 -24.35
CA TRP A 476 7.99 -11.41 -23.92
C TRP A 476 6.58 -11.06 -23.47
N ALA A 477 5.54 -11.46 -24.21
CA ALA A 477 4.14 -11.25 -23.83
C ALA A 477 3.84 -11.85 -22.45
N SER A 478 4.41 -13.02 -22.13
CA SER A 478 4.25 -13.62 -20.81
C SER A 478 5.04 -12.88 -19.73
N ALA A 479 6.30 -12.54 -19.97
CA ALA A 479 7.18 -11.95 -18.97
C ALA A 479 6.90 -10.47 -18.67
N SER A 480 6.53 -9.68 -19.68
CA SER A 480 6.39 -8.22 -19.60
C SER A 480 5.15 -7.73 -18.85
N THR A 481 4.26 -8.65 -18.45
CA THR A 481 3.17 -8.32 -17.50
C THR A 481 3.68 -8.09 -16.09
N PHE A 482 4.92 -8.47 -15.79
CA PHE A 482 5.51 -8.23 -14.48
C PHE A 482 5.68 -6.73 -14.22
N ARG A 483 5.24 -6.29 -13.05
CA ARG A 483 5.55 -4.96 -12.53
C ARG A 483 6.13 -5.06 -11.13
N ASN A 484 7.22 -4.33 -10.89
CA ASN A 484 7.92 -4.38 -9.61
C ASN A 484 7.17 -3.65 -8.48
N SER A 485 6.21 -2.79 -8.82
CA SER A 485 5.45 -1.97 -7.88
C SER A 485 4.69 -2.82 -6.86
N ASP A 486 3.96 -3.84 -7.31
CA ASP A 486 3.22 -4.79 -6.46
C ASP A 486 3.64 -6.25 -6.65
N LYS A 487 4.70 -6.47 -7.45
CA LYS A 487 5.29 -7.79 -7.74
C LYS A 487 4.32 -8.76 -8.43
N ARG A 488 3.27 -8.26 -9.08
CA ARG A 488 2.31 -9.06 -9.85
C ARG A 488 2.77 -9.29 -11.28
N GLY A 489 2.13 -10.25 -11.95
CA GLY A 489 2.41 -10.63 -13.34
C GLY A 489 3.67 -11.49 -13.51
N GLY A 490 4.17 -11.56 -14.74
CA GLY A 490 5.35 -12.33 -15.12
C GLY A 490 5.03 -13.71 -15.69
N ALA A 491 6.09 -14.45 -16.04
CA ALA A 491 5.98 -15.69 -16.81
C ALA A 491 5.59 -16.93 -16.00
N ASN A 492 5.72 -16.91 -14.67
CA ASN A 492 5.29 -18.03 -13.84
C ASN A 492 3.76 -18.14 -13.85
N GLY A 493 3.22 -19.36 -13.88
CA GLY A 493 1.79 -19.60 -13.99
C GLY A 493 1.28 -19.74 -15.43
N ALA A 494 2.08 -19.46 -16.45
CA ALA A 494 1.67 -19.47 -17.86
C ALA A 494 0.35 -18.71 -18.12
N ARG A 495 0.12 -17.61 -17.37
CA ARG A 495 -1.17 -16.89 -17.40
C ARG A 495 -1.47 -16.25 -18.76
N VAL A 496 -0.46 -16.09 -19.62
CA VAL A 496 -0.63 -15.71 -21.02
C VAL A 496 -1.52 -16.70 -21.80
N SER A 497 -1.63 -17.95 -21.34
CA SER A 497 -2.52 -18.97 -21.91
C SER A 497 -3.93 -19.01 -21.30
N LEU A 498 -4.23 -18.13 -20.34
CA LEU A 498 -5.49 -18.05 -19.61
C LEU A 498 -6.20 -16.71 -19.87
N SER A 499 -7.46 -16.61 -19.47
CA SER A 499 -8.17 -15.33 -19.51
C SER A 499 -7.70 -14.43 -18.36
N PRO A 500 -7.52 -13.11 -18.58
CA PRO A 500 -7.82 -12.39 -19.82
C PRO A 500 -6.66 -12.35 -20.82
N GLN A 501 -5.42 -12.62 -20.40
CA GLN A 501 -4.21 -12.36 -21.19
C GLN A 501 -4.19 -13.03 -22.58
N LYS A 502 -4.76 -14.22 -22.68
CA LYS A 502 -4.88 -14.96 -23.95
C LYS A 502 -5.66 -14.18 -25.03
N TYR A 503 -6.53 -13.26 -24.61
CA TYR A 503 -7.44 -12.52 -25.46
C TYR A 503 -7.08 -11.03 -25.59
N TRP A 504 -5.99 -10.58 -24.98
CA TRP A 504 -5.53 -9.20 -25.15
C TRP A 504 -5.09 -8.93 -26.58
N ASP A 505 -5.49 -7.78 -27.12
CA ASP A 505 -5.19 -7.39 -28.50
C ASP A 505 -3.68 -7.29 -28.73
N VAL A 506 -2.93 -6.76 -27.75
CA VAL A 506 -1.46 -6.63 -27.80
C VAL A 506 -0.74 -7.98 -27.92
N ASN A 507 -1.39 -9.07 -27.49
CA ASN A 507 -0.82 -10.42 -27.56
C ASN A 507 -1.12 -11.14 -28.88
N GLU A 508 -1.83 -10.50 -29.82
CA GLU A 508 -2.24 -11.09 -31.11
C GLU A 508 -2.86 -12.51 -30.95
N PRO A 509 -4.08 -12.65 -30.40
CA PRO A 509 -4.62 -13.93 -29.92
C PRO A 509 -4.56 -15.11 -30.91
N ILE A 510 -4.66 -14.84 -32.22
CA ILE A 510 -4.55 -15.86 -33.28
C ILE A 510 -3.11 -16.37 -33.40
N GLN A 511 -2.12 -15.49 -33.36
CA GLN A 511 -0.72 -15.87 -33.40
C GLN A 511 -0.31 -16.55 -32.10
N LEU A 512 -0.69 -15.96 -30.96
CA LEU A 512 -0.45 -16.55 -29.64
C LEU A 512 -1.01 -17.98 -29.56
N GLY A 513 -2.26 -18.19 -29.97
CA GLY A 513 -2.91 -19.50 -29.96
C GLY A 513 -2.10 -20.56 -30.72
N LYS A 514 -1.61 -20.24 -31.92
CA LYS A 514 -0.77 -21.17 -32.71
C LYS A 514 0.51 -21.56 -31.99
N VAL A 515 1.16 -20.59 -31.33
CA VAL A 515 2.41 -20.84 -30.58
C VAL A 515 2.11 -21.70 -29.35
N LEU A 516 1.08 -21.36 -28.58
CA LEU A 516 0.68 -22.11 -27.39
C LEU A 516 0.27 -23.55 -27.71
N ASP A 517 -0.41 -23.79 -28.83
CA ASP A 517 -0.78 -25.13 -29.28
C ASP A 517 0.46 -25.99 -29.58
N ALA A 518 1.44 -25.43 -30.30
CA ALA A 518 2.70 -26.12 -30.60
C ALA A 518 3.53 -26.40 -29.34
N LEU A 519 3.67 -25.43 -28.44
CA LEU A 519 4.38 -25.62 -27.17
C LEU A 519 3.65 -26.64 -26.26
N THR A 520 2.31 -26.64 -26.26
CA THR A 520 1.52 -27.62 -25.52
C THR A 520 1.69 -29.03 -26.09
N ALA A 521 1.82 -29.19 -27.41
CA ALA A 521 2.14 -30.48 -28.01
C ALA A 521 3.52 -30.99 -27.55
N ILE A 522 4.54 -30.13 -27.59
CA ILE A 522 5.90 -30.45 -27.12
C ILE A 522 5.89 -30.83 -25.63
N LYS A 523 5.18 -30.07 -24.79
CA LYS A 523 4.97 -30.36 -23.37
C LYS A 523 4.41 -31.77 -23.17
N ASN A 524 3.31 -32.06 -23.87
CA ASN A 524 2.60 -33.33 -23.72
C ASN A 524 3.46 -34.50 -24.18
N ASP A 525 4.22 -34.36 -25.26
CA ASP A 525 5.10 -35.41 -25.76
C ASP A 525 6.29 -35.66 -24.82
N PHE A 526 6.89 -34.60 -24.27
CA PHE A 526 7.95 -34.73 -23.26
C PHE A 526 7.43 -35.41 -21.99
N ASN A 527 6.29 -34.94 -21.45
CA ASN A 527 5.72 -35.47 -20.21
C ASN A 527 5.18 -36.90 -20.36
N LYS A 528 4.72 -37.31 -21.54
CA LYS A 528 4.34 -38.71 -21.80
C LYS A 528 5.55 -39.64 -21.91
N SER A 529 6.67 -39.12 -22.40
CA SER A 529 7.91 -39.90 -22.60
C SER A 529 8.75 -39.99 -21.34
N ASN A 530 8.42 -39.25 -20.28
CA ASN A 530 9.14 -39.19 -19.02
C ASN A 530 8.21 -39.43 -17.82
N ASN A 531 8.55 -40.43 -16.99
CA ASN A 531 7.69 -40.83 -15.87
C ASN A 531 7.94 -40.05 -14.56
N LYS A 532 9.07 -39.33 -14.46
CA LYS A 532 9.49 -38.63 -13.23
C LYS A 532 9.69 -37.13 -13.45
N LYS A 533 10.40 -36.79 -14.51
CA LYS A 533 10.60 -35.42 -14.94
C LYS A 533 9.43 -34.94 -15.77
N GLN A 534 8.97 -33.74 -15.50
CA GLN A 534 7.97 -33.07 -16.33
C GLN A 534 8.42 -31.64 -16.61
N ILE A 535 7.80 -31.03 -17.61
CA ILE A 535 7.93 -29.61 -17.90
C ILE A 535 6.56 -28.94 -17.91
N SER A 536 6.51 -27.72 -17.38
CA SER A 536 5.34 -26.86 -17.41
C SER A 536 5.23 -26.11 -18.75
N LEU A 537 4.03 -25.60 -19.06
CA LEU A 537 3.89 -24.69 -20.19
C LEU A 537 4.61 -23.36 -19.92
N ALA A 538 4.61 -22.89 -18.67
CA ALA A 538 5.31 -21.69 -18.24
C ALA A 538 6.81 -21.75 -18.55
N ASP A 539 7.47 -22.87 -18.23
CA ASP A 539 8.89 -23.07 -18.55
C ASP A 539 9.11 -23.20 -20.05
N LEU A 540 8.23 -23.89 -20.79
CA LEU A 540 8.37 -24.00 -22.25
C LEU A 540 8.24 -22.66 -22.97
N ILE A 541 7.37 -21.75 -22.51
CA ILE A 541 7.24 -20.41 -23.08
C ILE A 541 8.56 -19.62 -22.92
N VAL A 542 9.18 -19.67 -21.73
CA VAL A 542 10.45 -18.97 -21.48
C VAL A 542 11.61 -19.64 -22.20
N LEU A 543 11.63 -20.98 -22.23
CA LEU A 543 12.65 -21.76 -22.93
C LEU A 543 12.59 -21.51 -24.44
N ALA A 544 11.39 -21.36 -25.01
CA ALA A 544 11.19 -21.00 -26.40
C ALA A 544 11.82 -19.65 -26.77
N GLY A 545 11.60 -18.62 -25.95
CA GLY A 545 12.25 -17.33 -26.13
C GLY A 545 13.78 -17.43 -26.06
N SER A 546 14.28 -18.18 -25.08
CA SER A 546 15.73 -18.38 -24.89
C SER A 546 16.36 -19.08 -26.10
N ALA A 547 15.77 -20.18 -26.56
CA ALA A 547 16.21 -20.91 -27.76
C ALA A 547 16.21 -20.02 -29.01
N ALA A 548 15.18 -19.16 -29.15
CA ALA A 548 15.03 -18.25 -30.28
C ALA A 548 16.09 -17.14 -30.27
N VAL A 549 16.45 -16.60 -29.09
CA VAL A 549 17.54 -15.62 -28.95
C VAL A 549 18.90 -16.26 -29.27
N GLU A 550 19.17 -17.46 -28.76
CA GLU A 550 20.40 -18.21 -29.10
C GLU A 550 20.50 -18.46 -30.60
N LYS A 551 19.39 -18.88 -31.22
CA LYS A 551 19.32 -19.06 -32.67
C LYS A 551 19.57 -17.75 -33.42
N ALA A 552 18.94 -16.65 -33.01
CA ALA A 552 19.10 -15.35 -33.66
C ALA A 552 20.56 -14.84 -33.56
N ALA A 553 21.19 -14.99 -32.39
CA ALA A 553 22.60 -14.67 -32.20
C ALA A 553 23.49 -15.51 -33.11
N LYS A 554 23.24 -16.83 -33.18
CA LYS A 554 23.98 -17.75 -34.04
C LYS A 554 23.84 -17.42 -35.51
N ASP A 555 22.62 -17.10 -35.97
CA ASP A 555 22.37 -16.67 -37.36
C ASP A 555 23.11 -15.36 -37.70
N ALA A 556 23.39 -14.52 -36.69
CA ALA A 556 24.22 -13.31 -36.81
C ALA A 556 25.73 -13.55 -36.59
N GLY A 557 26.16 -14.80 -36.41
CA GLY A 557 27.57 -15.17 -36.23
C GLY A 557 28.10 -15.13 -34.79
N TYR A 558 27.22 -15.03 -33.79
CA TYR A 558 27.59 -15.03 -32.38
C TYR A 558 27.14 -16.31 -31.68
N GLU A 559 28.05 -16.97 -30.97
CA GLU A 559 27.73 -18.10 -30.11
C GLU A 559 27.44 -17.59 -28.70
N VAL A 560 26.18 -17.62 -28.31
CA VAL A 560 25.69 -17.13 -27.01
C VAL A 560 24.93 -18.27 -26.33
N ASN A 561 25.17 -18.43 -25.03
CA ASN A 561 24.37 -19.29 -24.16
C ASN A 561 23.42 -18.39 -23.35
N VAL A 562 22.12 -18.56 -23.53
CA VAL A 562 21.11 -17.79 -22.80
C VAL A 562 20.69 -18.59 -21.58
N PRO A 563 20.99 -18.12 -20.35
CA PRO A 563 20.67 -18.85 -19.14
C PRO A 563 19.18 -19.13 -19.01
N PHE A 564 18.85 -20.36 -18.63
CA PHE A 564 17.50 -20.79 -18.33
C PHE A 564 17.45 -21.37 -16.91
N THR A 565 16.34 -21.11 -16.22
CA THR A 565 16.10 -21.66 -14.87
C THR A 565 14.73 -22.29 -14.87
N ALA A 566 14.69 -23.62 -14.79
CA ALA A 566 13.47 -24.42 -14.69
C ALA A 566 12.82 -24.25 -13.30
N GLY A 567 11.53 -24.54 -13.23
CA GLY A 567 10.77 -24.57 -11.98
C GLY A 567 9.49 -23.74 -11.99
N ARG A 568 9.15 -23.07 -13.10
CA ARG A 568 7.83 -22.45 -13.23
C ARG A 568 6.75 -23.52 -13.30
N THR A 569 5.57 -23.20 -12.83
CA THR A 569 4.40 -24.09 -12.84
C THR A 569 3.24 -23.41 -13.55
N ASP A 570 2.23 -24.20 -13.94
CA ASP A 570 1.07 -23.70 -14.67
C ASP A 570 -0.07 -23.38 -13.67
N ALA A 571 -0.56 -22.14 -13.70
CA ALA A 571 -1.74 -21.74 -12.94
C ALA A 571 -3.01 -22.29 -13.61
N THR A 572 -4.11 -22.28 -12.87
CA THR A 572 -5.44 -22.61 -13.41
C THR A 572 -6.27 -21.34 -13.56
N GLN A 573 -7.37 -21.41 -14.32
CA GLN A 573 -8.27 -20.27 -14.47
C GLN A 573 -8.94 -19.91 -13.14
N GLU A 574 -9.25 -20.90 -12.30
CA GLU A 574 -9.84 -20.68 -10.97
C GLU A 574 -8.89 -19.92 -10.03
N LYS A 575 -7.57 -19.99 -10.27
CA LYS A 575 -6.53 -19.24 -9.57
C LYS A 575 -6.09 -17.97 -10.31
N THR A 576 -6.88 -17.53 -11.30
CA THR A 576 -6.59 -16.36 -12.13
C THR A 576 -7.86 -15.52 -12.25
N ASP A 577 -8.01 -14.55 -11.36
CA ASP A 577 -9.14 -13.63 -11.35
C ASP A 577 -9.07 -12.68 -12.55
N VAL A 578 -10.07 -12.76 -13.42
CA VAL A 578 -10.11 -12.02 -14.67
C VAL A 578 -10.08 -10.52 -14.43
N GLU A 579 -10.87 -10.01 -13.49
CA GLU A 579 -10.95 -8.57 -13.21
C GLU A 579 -9.62 -8.05 -12.65
N SER A 580 -9.04 -8.80 -11.70
CA SER A 580 -7.74 -8.48 -11.11
C SER A 580 -6.59 -8.50 -12.13
N PHE A 581 -6.63 -9.34 -13.17
CA PHE A 581 -5.59 -9.39 -14.21
C PHE A 581 -5.79 -8.35 -15.31
N SER A 582 -7.00 -7.84 -15.54
CA SER A 582 -7.27 -6.83 -16.57
C SER A 582 -6.48 -5.53 -16.40
N VAL A 583 -6.14 -5.16 -15.15
CA VAL A 583 -5.30 -3.97 -14.88
C VAL A 583 -3.84 -4.12 -15.28
N LEU A 584 -3.42 -5.33 -15.69
CA LEU A 584 -2.08 -5.61 -16.21
C LEU A 584 -2.04 -5.53 -17.75
N GLU A 585 -3.17 -5.31 -18.42
CA GLU A 585 -3.21 -5.15 -19.88
C GLU A 585 -2.48 -3.86 -20.28
N PRO A 586 -1.42 -3.93 -21.10
CA PRO A 586 -0.76 -2.75 -21.62
C PRO A 586 -1.71 -1.94 -22.51
N LEU A 587 -1.85 -0.64 -22.23
CA LEU A 587 -2.69 0.31 -22.98
C LEU A 587 -1.98 0.93 -24.19
#